data_AF-A0A1G9JKZ2-F1
#
_entry.id   AF-A0A1G9JKZ2-F1
#
_cell.length_a   1.000
_cell.length_b   1.000
_cell.length_c   1.000
_cell.angle_alpha   90.00
_cell.angle_beta   90.00
_cell.angle_gamma   90.00
#
_symmetry.space_group_name_H-M   'P 1'
#
loop_
_entity.id
_entity.type
_entity.pdbx_description
1 polymer ?
#
loop_
_entity_poly.entity_id
_entity_poly.type
_entity_poly.pdbx_seq_one_letter_code
_entity_poly.pdbx_strand_id
1 'polypeptide(L)'
;MNFSLRILFTIPILFVLAACSNDEGGEDSLLNDAEIEEGYYINYNGGKSDNEEMRTSDFMEYDAGTDYSLTRPAYVSYYNEEEFIQTNLYVDNMPVLIEEVPEATHVKLSFNQNNEDAIVFTDEVLDGAESERESVPEDEAEAEAAGQDGSDSGSDDGEEADEDTSSEASVFDSVEGEIVLDTSEFTDKDLFMYQGVNEEGAFTAMDNLATTRGIPYDSDLEYAVNQTVDIAYYNDSEFLEIHPAGEEDYIENVPDANYINITYNLDDMNDLLLKEEN
;
A
#
# COMPACT_ATOMS: atom_id res chain seq x y z
N MET A 1 -85.22 5.83 2.94
CA MET A 1 -84.74 7.23 3.10
C MET A 1 -83.38 7.18 3.77
N ASN A 2 -82.36 7.69 3.07
CA ASN A 2 -81.11 8.33 3.55
C ASN A 2 -80.18 7.55 4.50
N PHE A 3 -78.85 7.69 4.51
CA PHE A 3 -77.77 8.09 3.58
C PHE A 3 -76.49 8.04 4.47
N SER A 4 -75.37 7.51 3.97
CA SER A 4 -73.97 7.74 4.45
C SER A 4 -73.62 7.41 5.92
N LEU A 5 -72.39 7.09 6.33
CA LEU A 5 -71.06 7.33 5.80
C LEU A 5 -70.08 6.28 6.40
N ARG A 6 -69.13 5.80 5.58
CA ARG A 6 -67.94 5.05 6.01
C ARG A 6 -67.06 5.91 6.92
N ILE A 7 -66.25 5.31 7.79
CA ILE A 7 -64.80 5.59 7.89
C ILE A 7 -64.16 4.39 8.58
N LEU A 8 -63.28 3.73 7.83
CA LEU A 8 -62.41 2.64 8.24
C LEU A 8 -61.09 3.34 8.60
N PHE A 9 -60.77 3.44 9.89
CA PHE A 9 -59.53 4.08 10.35
C PHE A 9 -58.42 3.04 10.27
N THR A 10 -57.72 3.01 9.14
CA THR A 10 -56.37 2.44 9.01
C THR A 10 -55.44 3.28 9.87
N ILE A 11 -54.81 2.66 10.87
CA ILE A 11 -53.74 3.25 11.68
C ILE A 11 -52.45 3.07 10.86
N PRO A 12 -51.81 4.13 10.35
CA PRO A 12 -50.42 4.01 9.92
C PRO A 12 -49.56 3.96 11.18
N ILE A 13 -48.96 2.80 11.45
CA ILE A 13 -47.85 2.69 12.40
C ILE A 13 -46.68 3.41 11.75
N LEU A 14 -46.48 4.65 12.18
CA LEU A 14 -45.32 5.47 11.87
C LEU A 14 -44.13 4.85 12.62
N PHE A 15 -43.32 4.04 11.94
CA PHE A 15 -41.98 3.71 12.41
C PHE A 15 -41.17 5.00 12.32
N VAL A 16 -40.98 5.64 13.46
CA VAL A 16 -39.99 6.72 13.61
C VAL A 16 -38.63 6.03 13.65
N LEU A 17 -37.95 5.98 12.51
CA LEU A 17 -36.51 5.76 12.48
C LEU A 17 -35.88 6.94 13.22
N ALA A 18 -35.44 6.67 14.45
CA ALA A 18 -34.54 7.55 15.16
C ALA A 18 -33.19 7.46 14.45
N ALA A 19 -32.95 8.35 13.49
CA ALA A 19 -31.61 8.65 13.03
C ALA A 19 -30.91 9.41 14.18
N CYS A 20 -30.25 8.68 15.06
CA CYS A 20 -29.22 9.24 15.91
C CYS A 20 -28.01 9.50 15.00
N SER A 21 -27.87 10.73 14.55
CA SER A 21 -26.62 11.26 14.00
C SER A 21 -25.65 11.41 15.16
N ASN A 22 -24.85 10.37 15.38
CA ASN A 22 -23.59 10.51 16.09
C ASN A 22 -22.55 10.93 15.04
N ASP A 23 -22.52 12.24 14.80
CA ASP A 23 -21.48 12.92 14.04
C ASP A 23 -20.24 13.00 14.95
N GLU A 24 -19.38 12.00 14.84
CA GLU A 24 -18.02 11.98 15.38
C GLU A 24 -17.05 11.61 14.26
N GLY A 25 -16.89 12.49 13.26
CA GLY A 25 -15.66 12.70 12.48
C GLY A 25 -14.83 11.51 11.96
N GLY A 26 -15.39 10.31 11.85
CA GLY A 26 -14.80 9.16 11.17
C GLY A 26 -15.29 9.13 9.74
N GLU A 27 -14.36 8.94 8.80
CA GLU A 27 -14.69 8.65 7.41
C GLU A 27 -15.58 7.39 7.38
N ASP A 28 -16.70 7.41 6.64
CA ASP A 28 -17.73 6.37 6.68
C ASP A 28 -17.20 5.08 6.05
N SER A 29 -16.55 4.22 6.85
CA SER A 29 -15.98 2.97 6.34
C SER A 29 -17.00 1.84 6.36
N LEU A 30 -17.06 1.09 5.24
CA LEU A 30 -17.79 -0.17 5.10
C LEU A 30 -17.35 -1.23 6.13
N LEU A 31 -16.12 -1.14 6.65
CA LEU A 31 -15.62 -2.01 7.71
C LEU A 31 -16.36 -1.83 9.04
N ASN A 32 -16.94 -0.65 9.30
CA ASN A 32 -17.66 -0.38 10.54
C ASN A 32 -18.94 -1.21 10.69
N ASP A 33 -19.51 -1.65 9.57
CA ASP A 33 -20.72 -2.49 9.52
C ASP A 33 -20.39 -3.99 9.45
N ALA A 34 -19.11 -4.36 9.26
CA ALA A 34 -18.68 -5.75 9.15
C ALA A 34 -18.31 -6.35 10.51
N GLU A 35 -18.61 -7.64 10.70
CA GLU A 35 -18.01 -8.39 11.82
C GLU A 35 -16.54 -8.66 11.52
N ILE A 36 -15.67 -8.52 12.53
CA ILE A 36 -14.23 -8.76 12.40
C ILE A 36 -13.87 -10.01 13.20
N GLU A 37 -13.30 -11.01 12.53
CA GLU A 37 -12.68 -12.17 13.16
C GLU A 37 -11.18 -11.91 13.39
N GLU A 38 -10.66 -12.38 14.52
CA GLU A 38 -9.25 -12.27 14.88
C GLU A 38 -8.48 -13.54 14.48
N GLY A 39 -7.17 -13.39 14.25
CA GLY A 39 -6.24 -14.50 14.30
C GLY A 39 -5.95 -15.19 12.98
N TYR A 40 -6.37 -14.61 11.86
CA TYR A 40 -6.02 -15.11 10.53
C TYR A 40 -6.17 -14.03 9.45
N TYR A 41 -5.60 -14.30 8.28
CA TYR A 41 -5.88 -13.60 7.03
C TYR A 41 -6.28 -14.60 5.94
N ILE A 42 -6.90 -14.10 4.87
CA ILE A 42 -7.16 -14.92 3.67
C ILE A 42 -5.95 -14.85 2.75
N ASN A 43 -5.32 -15.99 2.49
CA ASN A 43 -4.15 -16.07 1.62
C ASN A 43 -4.51 -16.09 0.12
N TYR A 44 -3.50 -16.08 -0.74
CA TYR A 44 -3.65 -16.11 -2.21
C TYR A 44 -4.36 -17.36 -2.76
N ASN A 45 -4.47 -18.43 -1.97
CA ASN A 45 -5.20 -19.64 -2.34
C ASN A 45 -6.65 -19.66 -1.80
N GLY A 46 -7.10 -18.56 -1.19
CA GLY A 46 -8.44 -18.44 -0.59
C GLY A 46 -8.60 -19.19 0.74
N GLY A 47 -7.50 -19.71 1.31
CA GLY A 47 -7.48 -20.38 2.61
C GLY A 47 -7.25 -19.39 3.75
N LYS A 48 -7.64 -19.78 4.96
CA LYS A 48 -7.24 -19.07 6.18
C LYS A 48 -5.78 -19.42 6.50
N SER A 49 -4.95 -18.42 6.69
CA SER A 49 -3.61 -18.54 7.25
C SER A 49 -3.61 -17.94 8.66
N ASP A 50 -3.25 -18.75 9.66
CA ASP A 50 -3.29 -18.36 11.07
C ASP A 50 -2.24 -17.27 11.36
N ASN A 51 -2.70 -16.16 11.95
CA ASN A 51 -1.86 -15.05 12.37
C ASN A 51 -2.60 -14.23 13.44
N GLU A 52 -2.16 -14.32 14.69
CA GLU A 52 -2.81 -13.68 15.87
C GLU A 52 -2.98 -12.16 15.74
N GLU A 53 -2.18 -11.53 14.89
CA GLU A 53 -2.14 -10.08 14.70
C GLU A 53 -3.01 -9.61 13.54
N MET A 54 -3.57 -10.54 12.77
CA MET A 54 -4.47 -10.21 11.68
C MET A 54 -5.92 -10.14 12.15
N ARG A 55 -6.67 -9.27 11.48
CA ARG A 55 -8.10 -9.08 11.57
C ARG A 55 -8.67 -9.35 10.19
N THR A 56 -9.73 -10.14 10.11
CA THR A 56 -10.40 -10.43 8.84
C THR A 56 -11.88 -10.11 8.96
N SER A 57 -12.38 -9.29 8.05
CA SER A 57 -13.80 -8.98 7.99
C SER A 57 -14.64 -10.19 7.56
N ASP A 58 -15.92 -10.11 7.87
CA ASP A 58 -16.93 -10.87 7.18
C ASP A 58 -17.16 -10.37 5.75
N PHE A 59 -17.99 -11.11 5.02
CA PHE A 59 -18.34 -10.75 3.65
C PHE A 59 -19.02 -9.39 3.63
N MET A 60 -18.43 -8.47 2.86
CA MET A 60 -19.02 -7.19 2.52
C MET A 60 -19.51 -7.24 1.09
N GLU A 61 -20.68 -6.65 0.82
CA GLU A 61 -21.19 -6.54 -0.55
C GLU A 61 -20.21 -5.73 -1.40
N TYR A 62 -20.01 -6.18 -2.64
CA TYR A 62 -19.11 -5.55 -3.59
C TYR A 62 -19.79 -5.47 -4.96
N ASP A 63 -19.64 -4.34 -5.62
CA ASP A 63 -20.10 -4.10 -6.98
C ASP A 63 -18.93 -3.70 -7.86
N ALA A 64 -18.57 -4.53 -8.83
CA ALA A 64 -17.48 -4.24 -9.76
C ALA A 64 -17.69 -2.95 -10.58
N GLY A 65 -18.93 -2.46 -10.70
CA GLY A 65 -19.21 -1.18 -11.34
C GLY A 65 -18.89 0.05 -10.48
N THR A 66 -18.44 -0.13 -9.24
CA THR A 66 -18.18 0.94 -8.26
C THR A 66 -16.69 0.98 -7.92
N ASP A 67 -16.12 2.18 -7.85
CA ASP A 67 -14.74 2.39 -7.42
C ASP A 67 -14.66 2.34 -5.89
N TYR A 68 -13.71 1.58 -5.35
CA TYR A 68 -13.49 1.47 -3.91
C TYR A 68 -12.10 1.96 -3.54
N SER A 69 -12.03 2.74 -2.48
CA SER A 69 -10.76 3.22 -1.92
C SER A 69 -10.42 2.51 -0.61
N LEU A 70 -9.12 2.32 -0.40
CA LEU A 70 -8.55 1.78 0.83
C LEU A 70 -7.47 2.73 1.36
N THR A 71 -7.39 2.94 2.68
CA THR A 71 -6.44 3.90 3.28
C THR A 71 -5.26 3.28 4.04
N ARG A 72 -5.31 1.98 4.34
CA ARG A 72 -4.22 1.25 5.03
C ARG A 72 -4.01 -0.13 4.41
N PRO A 73 -2.82 -0.73 4.53
CA PRO A 73 -2.56 -2.01 3.91
C PRO A 73 -3.53 -3.08 4.35
N ALA A 74 -4.00 -3.83 3.37
CA ALA A 74 -4.86 -4.97 3.60
C ALA A 74 -4.78 -5.93 2.42
N TYR A 75 -5.02 -7.20 2.72
CA TYR A 75 -5.45 -8.16 1.74
C TYR A 75 -6.92 -7.93 1.43
N VAL A 76 -7.27 -7.77 0.15
CA VAL A 76 -8.65 -7.78 -0.32
C VAL A 76 -8.88 -9.09 -1.05
N SER A 77 -9.72 -9.94 -0.47
CA SER A 77 -10.12 -11.21 -1.06
C SER A 77 -11.47 -11.09 -1.70
N TYR A 78 -11.55 -11.43 -2.99
CA TYR A 78 -12.71 -11.30 -3.84
C TYR A 78 -13.44 -12.63 -3.97
N TYR A 79 -14.76 -12.57 -3.92
CA TYR A 79 -15.62 -13.75 -3.97
C TYR A 79 -16.84 -13.53 -4.85
N ASN A 80 -17.26 -14.60 -5.54
CA ASN A 80 -18.58 -14.69 -6.15
C ASN A 80 -19.49 -15.51 -5.23
N GLU A 81 -20.39 -14.85 -4.51
CA GLU A 81 -21.11 -15.42 -3.38
C GLU A 81 -20.12 -15.97 -2.34
N GLU A 82 -19.99 -17.30 -2.23
CA GLU A 82 -19.03 -17.97 -1.32
C GLU A 82 -17.82 -18.56 -2.06
N GLU A 83 -17.77 -18.47 -3.40
CA GLU A 83 -16.68 -19.01 -4.21
C GLU A 83 -15.51 -18.01 -4.28
N PHE A 84 -14.34 -18.44 -3.83
CA PHE A 84 -13.11 -17.63 -3.87
C PHE A 84 -12.65 -17.40 -5.31
N ILE A 85 -12.29 -16.16 -5.62
CA ILE A 85 -11.72 -15.77 -6.92
C ILE A 85 -10.22 -15.53 -6.77
N GLN A 86 -9.86 -14.49 -6.02
CA GLN A 86 -8.46 -14.07 -5.83
C GLN A 86 -8.30 -13.25 -4.55
N THR A 87 -7.06 -13.11 -4.10
CA THR A 87 -6.68 -12.17 -3.05
C THR A 87 -5.60 -11.26 -3.62
N ASN A 88 -5.77 -9.96 -3.44
CA ASN A 88 -4.74 -8.97 -3.77
C ASN A 88 -4.27 -8.32 -2.47
N LEU A 89 -2.96 -8.13 -2.33
CA LEU A 89 -2.38 -7.34 -1.26
C LEU A 89 -2.19 -5.90 -1.75
N TYR A 90 -2.78 -4.96 -1.04
CA TYR A 90 -2.60 -3.53 -1.28
C TYR A 90 -1.70 -2.95 -0.20
N VAL A 91 -0.54 -2.45 -0.59
CA VAL A 91 0.45 -1.86 0.33
C VAL A 91 0.86 -0.47 -0.10
N ASP A 92 0.64 -0.07 -1.36
CA ASP A 92 1.29 1.11 -1.93
C ASP A 92 0.35 2.25 -2.26
N ASN A 93 0.93 3.44 -2.40
CA ASN A 93 0.24 4.64 -2.85
C ASN A 93 -1.03 4.98 -2.07
N MET A 94 -1.10 4.61 -0.79
CA MET A 94 -2.30 4.81 0.04
C MET A 94 -2.66 6.31 0.20
N PRO A 95 -3.94 6.70 0.08
CA PRO A 95 -5.09 5.84 -0.22
C PRO A 95 -5.04 5.29 -1.65
N VAL A 96 -5.51 4.07 -1.89
CA VAL A 96 -5.41 3.39 -3.19
C VAL A 96 -6.79 3.00 -3.71
N LEU A 97 -6.98 2.99 -5.03
CA LEU A 97 -8.14 2.38 -5.67
C LEU A 97 -7.89 0.89 -5.87
N ILE A 98 -8.71 0.06 -5.24
CA ILE A 98 -8.58 -1.40 -5.38
C ILE A 98 -9.00 -1.86 -6.78
N GLU A 99 -8.52 -3.03 -7.20
CA GLU A 99 -8.77 -3.56 -8.54
C GLU A 99 -10.26 -3.88 -8.74
N GLU A 100 -10.78 -3.52 -9.92
CA GLU A 100 -12.08 -4.00 -10.39
C GLU A 100 -12.01 -5.48 -10.77
N VAL A 101 -12.72 -6.33 -10.03
CA VAL A 101 -12.90 -7.76 -10.34
C VAL A 101 -14.34 -8.02 -10.81
N PRO A 102 -14.61 -8.15 -12.14
CA PRO A 102 -15.97 -8.16 -12.69
C PRO A 102 -16.91 -9.28 -12.23
N GLU A 103 -16.34 -10.40 -11.79
CA GLU A 103 -17.10 -11.57 -11.34
C GLU A 103 -17.31 -11.63 -9.82
N ALA A 104 -16.69 -10.70 -9.08
CA ALA A 104 -16.86 -10.60 -7.64
C ALA A 104 -18.18 -9.93 -7.28
N THR A 105 -18.82 -10.43 -6.23
CA THR A 105 -20.02 -9.87 -5.62
C THR A 105 -19.80 -9.55 -4.14
N HIS A 106 -18.73 -10.07 -3.55
CA HIS A 106 -18.35 -9.80 -2.18
C HIS A 106 -16.84 -9.68 -2.04
N VAL A 107 -16.42 -8.96 -0.99
CA VAL A 107 -15.03 -8.91 -0.55
C VAL A 107 -14.91 -9.24 0.93
N LYS A 108 -13.73 -9.73 1.32
CA LYS A 108 -13.25 -9.76 2.71
C LYS A 108 -11.95 -8.99 2.78
N LEU A 109 -11.79 -8.17 3.81
CA LEU A 109 -10.55 -7.46 4.08
C LEU A 109 -9.81 -8.15 5.21
N SER A 110 -8.54 -8.49 4.99
CA SER A 110 -7.63 -8.93 6.05
C SER A 110 -6.56 -7.88 6.30
N PHE A 111 -6.44 -7.35 7.50
CA PHE A 111 -5.51 -6.27 7.83
C PHE A 111 -4.86 -6.50 9.19
N ASN A 112 -3.71 -5.87 9.42
CA ASN A 112 -3.03 -5.94 10.71
C ASN A 112 -3.84 -5.19 11.78
N GLN A 113 -3.97 -5.74 12.98
CA GLN A 113 -4.70 -5.14 14.11
C GLN A 113 -4.24 -3.70 14.44
N ASN A 114 -2.99 -3.34 14.16
CA ASN A 114 -2.48 -1.99 14.36
C ASN A 114 -3.15 -0.95 13.44
N ASN A 115 -3.78 -1.41 12.35
CA ASN A 115 -4.52 -0.57 11.42
C ASN A 115 -6.02 -0.46 11.80
N GLU A 116 -6.52 -1.19 12.79
CA GLU A 116 -7.96 -1.31 13.10
C GLU A 116 -8.67 0.04 13.30
N ASP A 117 -8.03 0.97 14.01
CA ASP A 117 -8.59 2.30 14.28
C ASP A 117 -8.40 3.31 13.13
N ALA A 118 -7.61 2.96 12.10
CA ALA A 118 -7.14 3.90 11.07
C ALA A 118 -7.46 3.47 9.63
N ILE A 119 -7.80 2.20 9.41
CA ILE A 119 -8.17 1.66 8.12
C ILE A 119 -9.56 2.13 7.73
N VAL A 120 -9.70 2.59 6.49
CA VAL A 120 -10.95 3.00 5.89
C VAL A 120 -11.02 2.31 4.54
N PHE A 121 -12.08 1.51 4.38
CA PHE A 121 -12.54 0.95 3.11
C PHE A 121 -13.89 1.56 2.77
N THR A 122 -14.02 2.18 1.60
CA THR A 122 -15.21 2.95 1.20
C THR A 122 -15.48 2.81 -0.30
N ASP A 123 -16.73 2.95 -0.70
CA ASP A 123 -17.23 2.96 -2.09
C ASP A 123 -17.14 4.36 -2.74
N GLU A 124 -16.23 5.19 -2.24
CA GLU A 124 -15.94 6.53 -2.75
C GLU A 124 -14.48 6.63 -3.16
N VAL A 125 -14.19 7.41 -4.20
CA VAL A 125 -12.82 7.75 -4.60
C VAL A 125 -12.27 8.81 -3.63
N LEU A 126 -11.26 8.45 -2.86
CA LEU A 126 -10.59 9.38 -1.94
C LEU A 126 -9.59 10.28 -2.68
N ASP A 127 -9.33 11.46 -2.12
CA ASP A 127 -8.35 12.38 -2.71
C ASP A 127 -6.94 11.78 -2.63
N GLY A 128 -6.23 11.79 -3.76
CA GLY A 128 -4.93 11.11 -3.89
C GLY A 128 -5.01 9.61 -4.15
N ALA A 129 -6.21 9.02 -4.28
CA ALA A 129 -6.35 7.62 -4.63
C ALA A 129 -6.05 7.36 -6.11
N GLU A 130 -5.01 6.58 -6.37
CA GLU A 130 -4.62 6.12 -7.70
C GLU A 130 -4.85 4.61 -7.82
N SER A 131 -5.23 4.14 -9.01
CA SER A 131 -5.26 2.70 -9.31
C SER A 131 -3.83 2.24 -9.60
N GLU A 132 -3.47 1.01 -9.21
CA GLU A 132 -2.17 0.37 -9.49
C GLU A 132 -1.89 0.09 -10.99
N ARG A 133 -2.53 0.82 -11.90
CA ARG A 133 -2.22 0.78 -13.33
C ARG A 133 -1.48 2.04 -13.72
N GLU A 134 -0.15 1.96 -13.74
CA GLU A 134 0.63 2.83 -14.62
C GLU A 134 0.20 2.51 -16.06
N SER A 135 -0.75 3.29 -16.57
CA SER A 135 -1.08 3.26 -17.99
C SER A 135 0.12 3.78 -18.75
N VAL A 136 0.95 2.85 -19.25
CA VAL A 136 1.90 3.16 -20.32
C VAL A 136 1.11 3.84 -21.44
N PRO A 137 1.43 5.10 -21.81
CA PRO A 137 0.79 5.68 -22.97
C PRO A 137 1.25 4.90 -24.21
N GLU A 138 0.37 4.05 -24.73
CA GLU A 138 0.47 3.57 -26.10
C GLU A 138 0.24 4.76 -27.04
N ASP A 139 1.11 4.84 -28.06
CA ASP A 139 1.15 5.81 -29.16
C ASP A 139 1.82 7.17 -28.87
N GLU A 140 3.08 7.29 -29.27
CA GLU A 140 3.42 7.97 -30.53
C GLU A 140 4.86 7.63 -30.96
N ALA A 141 5.01 6.50 -31.64
CA ALA A 141 6.13 6.29 -32.55
C ALA A 141 5.80 6.88 -33.93
N GLU A 142 6.82 7.57 -34.48
CA GLU A 142 7.03 7.99 -35.88
C GLU A 142 6.89 9.50 -36.17
N ALA A 143 8.01 10.22 -36.21
CA ALA A 143 8.80 10.34 -37.46
C ALA A 143 9.90 11.43 -37.40
N GLU A 144 11.13 10.99 -37.71
CA GLU A 144 12.07 11.61 -38.65
C GLU A 144 12.75 12.96 -38.31
N ALA A 145 14.02 12.84 -37.88
CA ALA A 145 15.23 13.38 -38.50
C ALA A 145 15.18 14.73 -39.28
N ALA A 146 15.99 15.70 -38.83
CA ALA A 146 17.22 16.19 -39.49
C ALA A 146 17.55 17.63 -39.08
N GLY A 147 18.82 17.91 -38.76
CA GLY A 147 19.33 19.30 -38.79
C GLY A 147 20.43 19.67 -37.80
N GLN A 148 21.63 19.16 -38.06
CA GLN A 148 22.92 19.60 -37.54
C GLN A 148 23.21 21.10 -37.84
N ASP A 149 23.70 21.88 -36.86
CA ASP A 149 24.98 22.62 -36.93
C ASP A 149 25.25 23.50 -35.69
N GLY A 150 26.53 23.67 -35.35
CA GLY A 150 27.00 24.89 -34.67
C GLY A 150 27.66 24.73 -33.30
N SER A 151 28.98 24.51 -33.32
CA SER A 151 29.94 24.76 -32.24
C SER A 151 29.76 26.10 -31.51
N ASP A 152 30.05 26.14 -30.21
CA ASP A 152 31.08 27.05 -29.70
C ASP A 152 31.69 26.56 -28.37
N SER A 153 32.98 26.77 -28.27
CA SER A 153 33.90 26.41 -27.19
C SER A 153 34.11 27.57 -26.22
N GLY A 154 34.35 27.30 -24.94
CA GLY A 154 34.87 28.31 -24.02
C GLY A 154 35.10 27.82 -22.60
N SER A 155 36.37 27.66 -22.25
CA SER A 155 36.93 27.19 -20.98
C SER A 155 36.84 28.18 -19.82
N ASP A 156 37.08 27.65 -18.60
CA ASP A 156 38.08 28.11 -17.61
C ASP A 156 37.59 28.68 -16.26
N ASP A 157 37.99 27.93 -15.21
CA ASP A 157 38.48 28.28 -13.88
C ASP A 157 37.69 29.14 -12.86
N GLY A 158 37.61 28.59 -11.65
CA GLY A 158 37.47 29.36 -10.41
C GLY A 158 37.03 28.55 -9.19
N GLU A 159 37.98 27.86 -8.54
CA GLU A 159 37.88 27.46 -7.13
C GLU A 159 37.62 28.68 -6.22
N GLU A 160 36.85 28.52 -5.16
CA GLU A 160 37.30 28.70 -3.76
C GLU A 160 36.18 28.26 -2.80
N ALA A 161 36.61 27.61 -1.74
CA ALA A 161 35.81 27.01 -0.67
C ALA A 161 35.26 28.04 0.32
N ASP A 162 34.17 27.67 0.99
CA ASP A 162 33.94 28.03 2.40
C ASP A 162 33.21 26.86 3.08
N GLU A 163 33.87 26.35 4.13
CA GLU A 163 33.47 25.20 4.95
C GLU A 163 32.42 25.56 6.03
N ASP A 164 31.77 24.49 6.50
CA ASP A 164 31.22 24.24 7.84
C ASP A 164 29.85 24.81 8.25
N THR A 165 28.85 23.91 8.27
CA THR A 165 28.29 23.31 9.52
C THR A 165 27.57 21.99 9.14
N SER A 166 28.17 20.81 9.29
CA SER A 166 28.13 19.92 10.46
C SER A 166 26.72 19.54 10.94
N SER A 167 26.22 18.42 10.40
CA SER A 167 25.69 17.29 11.18
C SER A 167 26.07 16.02 10.40
N GLU A 168 26.65 15.05 11.10
CA GLU A 168 27.41 13.93 10.57
C GLU A 168 26.52 13.02 9.70
N ALA A 169 26.62 13.16 8.38
CA ALA A 169 26.22 12.12 7.45
C ALA A 169 27.29 11.04 7.52
N SER A 170 26.96 9.89 8.10
CA SER A 170 27.63 8.63 7.77
C SER A 170 27.26 8.32 6.32
N VAL A 171 27.93 9.01 5.40
CA VAL A 171 27.73 8.83 3.97
C VAL A 171 28.16 7.40 3.68
N PHE A 172 27.21 6.65 3.15
CA PHE A 172 27.30 5.31 2.59
C PHE A 172 28.30 5.30 1.40
N ASP A 173 29.53 5.77 1.61
CA ASP A 173 30.55 6.08 0.60
C ASP A 173 31.27 4.82 0.07
N SER A 174 31.13 3.71 0.78
CA SER A 174 31.73 2.42 0.41
C SER A 174 31.06 1.77 -0.80
N VAL A 175 29.82 2.16 -1.11
CA VAL A 175 29.01 1.62 -2.21
C VAL A 175 28.77 2.69 -3.27
N GLU A 176 29.12 2.39 -4.52
CA GLU A 176 28.83 3.23 -5.68
C GLU A 176 27.33 3.13 -6.04
N GLY A 177 26.74 4.18 -6.62
CA GLY A 177 25.31 4.17 -7.00
C GLY A 177 24.56 5.48 -6.70
N GLU A 178 23.35 5.58 -7.24
CA GLU A 178 22.40 6.67 -7.00
C GLU A 178 21.49 6.33 -5.82
N ILE A 179 21.20 7.31 -4.95
CA ILE A 179 20.26 7.11 -3.84
C ILE A 179 18.84 7.11 -4.42
N VAL A 180 18.15 5.98 -4.31
CA VAL A 180 16.77 5.79 -4.79
C VAL A 180 15.74 5.79 -3.65
N LEU A 181 16.19 5.62 -2.41
CA LEU A 181 15.39 5.81 -1.20
C LEU A 181 16.19 6.56 -0.14
N ASP A 182 15.58 7.59 0.45
CA ASP A 182 16.09 8.31 1.62
C ASP A 182 14.93 8.50 2.62
N THR A 183 15.06 7.86 3.78
CA THR A 183 14.02 7.90 4.82
C THR A 183 14.16 9.05 5.80
N SER A 184 15.13 9.96 5.62
CA SER A 184 15.36 11.09 6.52
C SER A 184 14.14 12.01 6.70
N GLU A 185 13.30 12.09 5.68
CA GLU A 185 12.06 12.87 5.68
C GLU A 185 10.80 12.04 6.00
N PHE A 186 10.93 10.72 6.19
CA PHE A 186 9.79 9.84 6.43
C PHE A 186 9.14 10.13 7.79
N THR A 187 7.83 9.92 7.81
CA THR A 187 6.97 10.02 8.99
C THR A 187 6.28 8.69 9.26
N ASP A 188 5.54 8.64 10.37
CA ASP A 188 4.70 7.50 10.76
C ASP A 188 3.60 7.15 9.73
N LYS A 189 3.36 8.01 8.74
CA LYS A 189 2.41 7.77 7.64
C LYS A 189 3.03 7.13 6.41
N ASP A 190 4.34 7.25 6.27
CA ASP A 190 5.10 6.75 5.12
C ASP A 190 5.54 5.30 5.35
N LEU A 191 5.40 4.83 6.60
CA LEU A 191 5.83 3.53 7.08
C LEU A 191 4.70 2.76 7.73
N PHE A 192 4.81 1.44 7.67
CA PHE A 192 4.02 0.52 8.48
C PHE A 192 4.68 0.36 9.83
N MET A 193 4.35 1.28 10.74
CA MET A 193 4.90 1.33 12.08
C MET A 193 4.54 0.08 12.88
N TYR A 194 5.53 -0.48 13.57
CA TYR A 194 5.40 -1.70 14.38
C TYR A 194 4.94 -2.91 13.56
N GLN A 195 5.30 -2.94 12.28
CA GLN A 195 5.02 -4.05 11.38
C GLN A 195 6.30 -4.51 10.67
N GLY A 196 6.33 -5.79 10.35
CA GLY A 196 7.36 -6.47 9.56
C GLY A 196 6.71 -7.52 8.66
N VAL A 197 7.38 -7.90 7.58
CA VAL A 197 6.92 -8.99 6.70
C VAL A 197 7.51 -10.32 7.19
N ASN A 198 6.67 -11.33 7.39
CA ASN A 198 7.13 -12.66 7.79
C ASN A 198 7.54 -13.53 6.57
N GLU A 199 8.01 -14.76 6.84
CA GLU A 199 8.43 -15.73 5.80
C GLU A 199 7.31 -16.15 4.82
N GLU A 200 6.05 -15.82 5.11
CA GLU A 200 4.89 -16.10 4.24
C GLU A 200 4.43 -14.86 3.46
N GLY A 201 5.15 -13.74 3.55
CA GLY A 201 4.78 -12.49 2.89
C GLY A 201 3.67 -11.72 3.62
N ALA A 202 3.38 -12.09 4.87
CA ALA A 202 2.35 -11.45 5.66
C ALA A 202 2.90 -10.33 6.53
N PHE A 203 2.20 -9.18 6.54
CA PHE A 203 2.45 -8.12 7.51
C PHE A 203 2.05 -8.60 8.91
N THR A 204 3.03 -8.59 9.80
CA THR A 204 2.93 -9.04 11.18
C THR A 204 3.36 -7.90 12.09
N ALA A 205 2.72 -7.76 13.24
CA ALA A 205 3.18 -6.81 14.23
C ALA A 205 4.55 -7.25 14.75
N MET A 206 5.51 -6.34 14.71
CA MET A 206 6.85 -6.57 15.22
C MET A 206 7.28 -5.38 16.06
N ASP A 207 7.69 -5.67 17.29
CA ASP A 207 8.16 -4.64 18.20
C ASP A 207 9.41 -3.96 17.64
N ASN A 208 9.43 -2.62 17.70
CA ASN A 208 10.55 -1.79 17.27
C ASN A 208 10.96 -1.91 15.78
N LEU A 209 10.09 -2.41 14.90
CA LEU A 209 10.34 -2.41 13.46
C LEU A 209 9.34 -1.53 12.72
N ALA A 210 9.76 -1.05 11.55
CA ALA A 210 8.89 -0.45 10.55
C ALA A 210 9.19 -1.05 9.19
N THR A 211 8.15 -1.16 8.38
CA THR A 211 8.27 -1.58 6.98
C THR A 211 7.94 -0.40 6.06
N THR A 212 8.73 -0.22 5.01
CA THR A 212 8.43 0.76 3.96
C THR A 212 7.15 0.38 3.22
N ARG A 213 6.52 1.36 2.56
CA ARG A 213 5.72 1.06 1.37
C ARG A 213 6.58 0.32 0.34
N GLY A 214 5.93 -0.39 -0.55
CA GLY A 214 6.51 -1.04 -1.71
C GLY A 214 7.24 -0.02 -2.56
N ILE A 215 8.49 -0.36 -2.83
CA ILE A 215 9.43 0.44 -3.58
C ILE A 215 9.61 -0.27 -4.92
N PRO A 216 9.47 0.43 -6.06
CA PRO A 216 9.77 -0.13 -7.36
C PRO A 216 11.17 -0.73 -7.38
N TYR A 217 11.30 -1.90 -7.96
CA TYR A 217 12.53 -2.68 -7.99
C TYR A 217 12.77 -3.22 -9.40
N ASP A 218 13.99 -3.14 -9.88
CA ASP A 218 14.42 -3.73 -11.15
C ASP A 218 15.41 -4.87 -10.89
N SER A 219 15.00 -6.11 -11.12
CA SER A 219 15.85 -7.29 -10.96
C SER A 219 17.04 -7.36 -11.93
N ASP A 220 17.19 -6.43 -12.88
CA ASP A 220 18.40 -6.34 -13.71
C ASP A 220 19.47 -5.40 -13.09
N LEU A 221 19.17 -4.70 -12.00
CA LEU A 221 20.06 -3.76 -11.30
C LEU A 221 20.57 -4.31 -9.96
N GLU A 222 21.66 -3.72 -9.47
CA GLU A 222 22.21 -4.02 -8.14
C GLU A 222 21.78 -2.94 -7.15
N TYR A 223 21.41 -3.34 -5.93
CA TYR A 223 21.01 -2.41 -4.88
C TYR A 223 21.74 -2.71 -3.59
N ALA A 224 21.96 -1.66 -2.80
CA ALA A 224 22.59 -1.79 -1.50
C ALA A 224 21.95 -0.88 -0.46
N VAL A 225 21.98 -1.35 0.78
CA VAL A 225 21.40 -0.67 1.95
C VAL A 225 22.50 -0.29 2.92
N ASN A 226 22.32 0.83 3.62
CA ASN A 226 23.30 1.31 4.58
C ASN A 226 23.14 0.73 6.00
N GLN A 227 22.13 -0.12 6.24
CA GLN A 227 21.85 -0.70 7.55
C GLN A 227 21.27 -2.11 7.47
N THR A 228 21.16 -2.78 8.62
CA THR A 228 20.59 -4.13 8.69
C THR A 228 19.08 -4.07 8.47
N VAL A 229 18.58 -4.84 7.50
CA VAL A 229 17.17 -4.86 7.09
C VAL A 229 16.74 -6.25 6.67
N ASP A 230 15.43 -6.48 6.62
CA ASP A 230 14.82 -7.60 5.90
C ASP A 230 14.11 -7.07 4.64
N ILE A 231 14.41 -7.65 3.48
CA ILE A 231 13.84 -7.26 2.18
C ILE A 231 12.84 -8.32 1.73
N ALA A 232 11.57 -7.97 1.64
CA ALA A 232 10.54 -8.80 1.05
C ALA A 232 10.33 -8.43 -0.42
N TYR A 233 10.32 -9.43 -1.30
CA TYR A 233 10.26 -9.27 -2.76
C TYR A 233 8.90 -9.71 -3.29
N TYR A 234 8.38 -8.95 -4.25
CA TYR A 234 7.07 -9.18 -4.84
C TYR A 234 7.12 -9.07 -6.37
N ASN A 235 6.28 -9.87 -7.04
CA ASN A 235 5.86 -9.65 -8.42
C ASN A 235 4.43 -9.10 -8.39
N ASP A 236 4.28 -7.81 -8.68
CA ASP A 236 3.06 -7.05 -8.45
C ASP A 236 2.60 -7.20 -6.98
N SER A 237 1.53 -7.95 -6.72
CA SER A 237 1.04 -8.24 -5.36
C SER A 237 1.37 -9.65 -4.87
N GLU A 238 2.04 -10.49 -5.69
CA GLU A 238 2.43 -11.85 -5.31
C GLU A 238 3.75 -11.83 -4.54
N PHE A 239 3.73 -12.28 -3.28
CA PHE A 239 4.95 -12.45 -2.49
C PHE A 239 5.80 -13.58 -3.04
N LEU A 240 7.10 -13.32 -3.23
CA LEU A 240 8.06 -14.29 -3.74
C LEU A 240 8.90 -14.88 -2.60
N GLU A 241 9.68 -14.04 -1.93
CA GLU A 241 10.58 -14.43 -0.85
C GLU A 241 11.04 -13.23 -0.02
N ILE A 242 11.73 -13.50 1.09
CA ILE A 242 12.29 -12.49 2.00
C ILE A 242 13.74 -12.84 2.34
N HIS A 243 14.64 -11.87 2.24
CA HIS A 243 16.07 -12.03 2.53
C HIS A 243 16.59 -10.93 3.46
N PRO A 244 17.41 -11.28 4.47
CA PRO A 244 18.09 -10.29 5.29
C PRO A 244 19.29 -9.68 4.54
N ALA A 245 19.53 -8.39 4.72
CA ALA A 245 20.74 -7.69 4.29
C ALA A 245 21.44 -7.03 5.49
N GLY A 246 22.78 -7.03 5.47
CA GLY A 246 23.60 -6.43 6.52
C GLY A 246 23.75 -4.91 6.39
N GLU A 247 24.39 -4.30 7.39
CA GLU A 247 24.84 -2.91 7.31
C GLU A 247 25.89 -2.74 6.20
N GLU A 248 25.65 -1.78 5.32
CA GLU A 248 26.44 -1.52 4.11
C GLU A 248 26.58 -2.73 3.17
N ASP A 249 25.49 -3.49 2.96
CA ASP A 249 25.49 -4.70 2.14
C ASP A 249 24.62 -4.57 0.88
N TYR A 250 24.97 -5.36 -0.14
CA TYR A 250 24.14 -5.51 -1.32
C TYR A 250 22.97 -6.44 -1.00
N ILE A 251 21.77 -6.10 -1.48
CA ILE A 251 20.59 -6.95 -1.32
C ILE A 251 20.61 -8.08 -2.35
N GLU A 252 19.99 -9.22 -2.03
CA GLU A 252 19.90 -10.34 -2.97
C GLU A 252 19.08 -9.96 -4.21
N ASN A 253 19.49 -10.49 -5.35
CA ASN A 253 18.74 -10.32 -6.59
C ASN A 253 17.71 -11.43 -6.73
N VAL A 254 16.43 -11.06 -6.77
CA VAL A 254 15.31 -12.01 -6.93
C VAL A 254 14.72 -11.85 -8.33
N PRO A 255 14.86 -12.86 -9.21
CA PRO A 255 14.30 -12.82 -10.55
C PRO A 255 12.79 -12.62 -10.53
N ASP A 256 12.28 -11.89 -11.53
CA ASP A 256 10.87 -11.58 -11.71
C ASP A 256 10.25 -10.67 -10.63
N ALA A 257 10.99 -10.27 -9.59
CA ALA A 257 10.52 -9.25 -8.64
C ALA A 257 10.50 -7.87 -9.30
N ASN A 258 9.46 -7.09 -9.02
CA ASN A 258 9.31 -5.70 -9.46
C ASN A 258 8.97 -4.71 -8.32
N TYR A 259 8.75 -5.22 -7.11
CA TYR A 259 8.61 -4.41 -5.90
C TYR A 259 9.35 -5.04 -4.71
N ILE A 260 9.81 -4.18 -3.80
CA ILE A 260 10.33 -4.60 -2.50
C ILE A 260 9.69 -3.83 -1.35
N ASN A 261 9.51 -4.49 -0.21
CA ASN A 261 9.32 -3.82 1.08
C ASN A 261 10.58 -4.01 1.94
N ILE A 262 11.02 -2.95 2.62
CA ILE A 262 12.18 -2.98 3.50
C ILE A 262 11.70 -2.87 4.94
N THR A 263 11.99 -3.87 5.75
CA THR A 263 11.72 -3.88 7.20
C THR A 263 13.00 -3.60 7.97
N TYR A 264 12.97 -2.63 8.87
CA TYR A 264 14.14 -2.13 9.59
C TYR A 264 13.78 -1.57 10.96
N ASN A 265 14.78 -1.29 11.78
CA ASN A 265 14.59 -0.84 13.16
C ASN A 265 14.03 0.58 13.22
N LEU A 266 13.01 0.79 14.05
CA LEU A 266 12.40 2.09 14.32
C LEU A 266 13.36 3.08 15.00
N ASP A 267 14.35 2.60 15.74
CA ASP A 267 15.39 3.47 16.31
C ASP A 267 16.20 4.16 15.21
N ASP A 268 16.26 3.54 14.01
CA ASP A 268 17.00 3.99 12.82
C ASP A 268 16.03 4.40 11.68
N MET A 269 14.79 4.76 12.03
CA MET A 269 13.67 5.01 11.10
C MET A 269 13.99 6.03 10.01
N ASN A 270 14.84 7.02 10.31
CA ASN A 270 15.14 8.14 9.41
C ASN A 270 16.55 8.04 8.82
N ASP A 271 17.20 6.90 8.99
CA ASP A 271 18.59 6.71 8.59
C ASP A 271 18.74 5.66 7.47
N LEU A 272 17.65 5.03 7.01
CA LEU A 272 17.68 4.08 5.89
C LEU A 272 17.94 4.82 4.58
N LEU A 273 18.96 4.35 3.86
CA LEU A 273 19.26 4.69 2.47
C LEU A 273 19.27 3.41 1.61
N LEU A 274 18.69 3.50 0.41
CA LEU A 274 18.83 2.49 -0.65
C LEU A 274 19.57 3.13 -1.82
N LYS A 275 20.64 2.48 -2.28
CA LYS A 275 21.35 2.86 -3.52
C LYS A 275 21.07 1.86 -4.63
N GLU A 276 21.02 2.37 -5.85
CA GLU A 276 20.94 1.62 -7.10
C GLU A 276 22.23 1.79 -7.91
N GLU A 277 22.78 0.70 -8.44
CA GLU A 277 23.96 0.64 -9.28
C GLU A 277 23.60 0.02 -10.66
N ASN A 278 24.16 0.60 -11.74
CA ASN A 278 23.93 0.22 -13.14
C ASN A 278 25.00 -0.73 -13.69
#